data_AF-A0A2I3H779-F1
#
_entry.id   AF-A0A2I3H779-F1
#
_cell.length_a   1.000
_cell.length_b   1.000
_cell.length_c   1.000
_cell.angle_alpha   90.00
_cell.angle_beta   90.00
_cell.angle_gamma   90.00
#
_symmetry.space_group_name_H-M   'P 1'
#
loop_
_entity.id
_entity.type
_entity.pdbx_description
1 polymer ?
#
loop_
_entity_poly.entity_id
_entity_poly.type
_entity_poly.pdbx_seq_one_letter_code
_entity_poly.pdbx_strand_id
1 'polypeptide(L)'
;RLRRLQDQLAARDAIIARLRARLAALERDAAPSIVDALLEQVARFREQLRRQEGGAAEAQMRQEIERLTERLEEKEREMQQLLNQPQHEREKEVVLLRRSMAEGERARAASDVLCRSLANETHQLRRTLTATAHMCQHLAKCLDERQHAQRNVEEKSPDQSEHTGGHTSVQSVIEKLQEENRLLKQKVTHILAYKDDFMSERADRERAQSRIQELEEKVTSLLHQVSWRQDSREPDARRIHAGSKTAKYLATDALELMGPGGWRPGTGSQQLEPPAEGGHPGTAQRGQGDLQCPHCLQCFGDEQGEELLRHVAECCQ
;
A
#
# COMPACT_ATOMS: atom_id res chain seq x y z
N ARG A 1 43.54 -113.51 7.00
CA ARG A 1 44.10 -112.16 7.29
C ARG A 1 43.12 -111.05 6.88
N LEU A 2 42.67 -110.98 5.62
CA LEU A 2 41.70 -109.98 5.11
C LEU A 2 40.45 -109.79 5.99
N ARG A 3 39.70 -110.88 6.30
CA ARG A 3 38.45 -110.82 7.08
C ARG A 3 38.60 -110.05 8.40
N ARG A 4 39.65 -110.35 9.17
CA ARG A 4 39.98 -109.68 10.44
C ARG A 4 40.24 -108.17 10.30
N LEU A 5 40.75 -107.71 9.15
CA LEU A 5 40.95 -106.29 8.86
C LEU A 5 39.62 -105.62 8.47
N GLN A 6 38.73 -106.33 7.75
CA GLN A 6 37.38 -105.85 7.45
C GLN A 6 36.55 -105.71 8.72
N ASP A 7 36.62 -106.68 9.64
CA ASP A 7 35.95 -106.61 10.95
C ASP A 7 36.45 -105.42 11.78
N GLN A 8 37.76 -105.14 11.73
CA GLN A 8 38.37 -103.97 12.40
C GLN A 8 38.00 -102.63 11.77
N LEU A 9 37.82 -102.57 10.44
CA LEU A 9 37.31 -101.39 9.75
C LEU A 9 35.86 -101.13 10.12
N ALA A 10 34.98 -102.13 10.02
CA ALA A 10 33.57 -102.03 10.39
C ALA A 10 33.39 -101.59 11.86
N ALA A 11 34.23 -102.08 12.78
CA ALA A 11 34.22 -101.64 14.17
C ALA A 11 34.63 -100.17 14.34
N ARG A 12 35.61 -99.68 13.56
CA ARG A 12 36.02 -98.26 13.56
C ARG A 12 34.94 -97.37 12.93
N ASP A 13 34.33 -97.78 11.84
CA ASP A 13 33.25 -97.04 11.19
C ASP A 13 32.02 -96.93 12.09
N ALA A 14 31.69 -97.98 12.85
CA ALA A 14 30.64 -97.94 13.87
C ALA A 14 30.94 -96.94 15.01
N ILE A 15 32.22 -96.79 15.41
CA ILE A 15 32.63 -95.78 16.40
C ILE A 15 32.53 -94.37 15.81
N ILE A 16 32.98 -94.16 14.56
CA ILE A 16 32.87 -92.87 13.87
C ILE A 16 31.40 -92.46 13.71
N ALA A 17 30.51 -93.40 13.36
CA ALA A 17 29.07 -93.15 13.28
C ALA A 17 28.48 -92.72 14.63
N ARG A 18 28.85 -93.38 15.75
CA ARG A 18 28.42 -92.98 17.10
C ARG A 18 28.96 -91.61 17.53
N LEU A 19 30.21 -91.29 17.20
CA LEU A 19 30.81 -89.99 17.52
C LEU A 19 30.13 -88.85 16.72
N ARG A 20 29.87 -89.06 15.42
CA ARG A 20 29.09 -88.12 14.59
C ARG A 20 27.68 -87.92 15.14
N ALA A 21 26.99 -88.99 15.55
CA ALA A 21 25.66 -88.89 16.15
C ALA A 21 25.65 -88.11 17.47
N ARG A 22 26.68 -88.26 18.31
CA ARG A 22 26.82 -87.50 19.57
C ARG A 22 27.17 -86.03 19.34
N LEU A 23 28.02 -85.72 18.37
CA LEU A 23 28.32 -84.33 17.98
C LEU A 23 27.06 -83.65 17.44
N ALA A 24 26.34 -84.28 16.51
CA ALA A 24 25.09 -83.76 15.96
C ALA A 24 23.95 -83.61 17.01
N ALA A 25 24.00 -84.34 18.12
CA ALA A 25 23.09 -84.11 19.25
C ALA A 25 23.50 -82.87 20.06
N LEU A 26 24.79 -82.74 20.41
CA LEU A 26 25.33 -81.58 21.13
C LEU A 26 25.18 -80.26 20.34
N GLU A 27 25.30 -80.32 19.01
CA GLU A 27 25.07 -79.17 18.11
C GLU A 27 23.58 -78.77 18.03
N ARG A 28 22.65 -79.67 18.37
CA ARG A 28 21.19 -79.38 18.42
C ARG A 28 20.71 -78.93 19.79
N ASP A 29 21.33 -79.44 20.86
CA ASP A 29 21.05 -79.05 22.24
C ASP A 29 21.82 -77.79 22.68
N ALA A 30 22.53 -77.14 21.76
CA ALA A 30 23.18 -75.85 21.98
C ALA A 30 22.11 -74.76 22.21
N ALA A 31 21.93 -74.35 23.46
CA ALA A 31 21.03 -73.25 23.81
C ALA A 31 21.43 -71.95 23.08
N PRO A 32 20.47 -71.08 22.72
CA PRO A 32 20.76 -69.81 22.06
C PRO A 32 21.79 -68.99 22.83
N SER A 33 22.81 -68.49 22.15
CA SER A 33 23.86 -67.73 22.81
C SER A 33 23.32 -66.41 23.33
N ILE A 34 23.87 -65.92 24.45
CA ILE A 34 23.65 -64.53 24.90
C ILE A 34 24.04 -63.54 23.79
N VAL A 35 25.03 -63.90 22.96
CA VAL A 35 25.42 -63.13 21.77
C VAL A 35 24.29 -63.06 20.75
N ASP A 36 23.59 -64.17 20.48
CA ASP A 36 22.48 -64.21 19.53
C ASP A 36 21.32 -63.35 20.03
N ALA A 37 20.95 -63.48 21.31
CA ALA A 37 19.89 -62.68 21.93
C ALA A 37 20.20 -61.17 21.90
N LEU A 38 21.46 -60.78 22.10
CA LEU A 38 21.91 -59.38 21.98
C LEU A 38 21.91 -58.89 20.53
N LEU A 39 22.33 -59.72 19.56
CA LEU A 39 22.22 -59.40 18.13
C LEU A 39 20.77 -59.16 17.73
N GLU A 40 19.84 -59.98 18.22
CA GLU A 40 18.40 -59.86 18.01
C GLU A 40 17.79 -58.60 18.65
N GLN A 41 18.36 -58.15 19.77
CA GLN A 41 17.95 -56.91 20.43
C GLN A 41 18.48 -55.67 19.70
N VAL A 42 19.73 -55.70 19.24
CA VAL A 42 20.32 -54.65 18.39
C VAL A 42 19.61 -54.57 17.03
N ALA A 43 19.24 -55.71 16.44
CA ALA A 43 18.43 -55.75 15.23
C ALA A 43 17.08 -55.07 15.44
N ARG A 44 16.38 -55.37 16.54
CA ARG A 44 15.12 -54.72 16.92
C ARG A 44 15.26 -53.21 17.12
N PHE A 45 16.29 -52.73 17.81
CA PHE A 45 16.50 -51.28 17.98
C PHE A 45 16.84 -50.57 16.67
N ARG A 46 17.65 -51.18 15.78
CA ARG A 46 17.93 -50.64 14.44
C ARG A 46 16.66 -50.58 13.58
N GLU A 47 15.83 -51.61 13.64
CA GLU A 47 14.54 -51.66 12.96
C GLU A 47 13.57 -50.59 13.49
N GLN A 48 13.59 -50.31 14.80
CA GLN A 48 12.75 -49.31 15.45
C GLN A 48 13.19 -47.87 15.14
N LEU A 49 14.51 -47.60 15.11
CA LEU A 49 15.08 -46.34 14.61
C LEU A 49 14.72 -46.11 13.14
N ARG A 50 14.92 -47.13 12.27
CA ARG A 50 14.51 -47.08 10.85
C ARG A 50 13.01 -46.82 10.64
N ARG A 51 12.15 -47.07 11.63
CA ARG A 51 10.71 -46.74 11.58
C ARG A 51 10.37 -45.35 12.11
N GLN A 52 11.20 -44.77 12.99
CA GLN A 52 11.09 -43.37 13.42
C GLN A 52 11.68 -42.41 12.38
N GLU A 53 12.87 -42.73 11.88
CA GLU A 53 13.50 -42.08 10.71
C GLU A 53 12.71 -42.42 9.42
N GLY A 54 11.97 -43.53 9.44
CA GLY A 54 11.13 -44.06 8.37
C GLY A 54 9.84 -43.28 8.11
N GLY A 55 9.97 -41.98 7.84
CA GLY A 55 9.35 -41.44 6.63
C GLY A 55 7.85 -41.14 6.63
N ALA A 56 7.04 -41.45 7.64
CA ALA A 56 5.61 -41.09 7.58
C ALA A 56 5.38 -39.57 7.74
N ALA A 57 5.77 -39.01 8.90
CA ALA A 57 5.69 -37.57 9.14
C ALA A 57 6.67 -36.78 8.25
N GLU A 58 7.82 -37.37 7.93
CA GLU A 58 8.80 -36.73 7.03
C GLU A 58 8.32 -36.71 5.58
N ALA A 59 7.70 -37.78 5.05
CA ALA A 59 7.09 -37.74 3.72
C ALA A 59 5.89 -36.79 3.68
N GLN A 60 5.08 -36.72 4.74
CA GLN A 60 4.00 -35.72 4.81
C GLN A 60 4.55 -34.28 4.77
N MET A 61 5.63 -34.00 5.49
CA MET A 61 6.31 -32.70 5.42
C MET A 61 6.90 -32.44 4.02
N ARG A 62 7.53 -33.46 3.40
CA ARG A 62 8.07 -33.36 2.03
C ARG A 62 6.97 -33.11 0.99
N GLN A 63 5.81 -33.76 1.11
CA GLN A 63 4.64 -33.54 0.26
C GLN A 63 4.05 -32.13 0.43
N GLU A 64 3.97 -31.60 1.65
CA GLU A 64 3.50 -30.23 1.85
C GLU A 64 4.52 -29.20 1.33
N ILE A 65 5.83 -29.46 1.49
CA ILE A 65 6.88 -28.64 0.87
C ILE A 65 6.74 -28.65 -0.65
N GLU A 66 6.61 -29.82 -1.28
CA GLU A 66 6.44 -29.97 -2.74
C GLU A 66 5.20 -29.21 -3.24
N ARG A 67 4.05 -29.40 -2.61
CA ARG A 67 2.80 -28.65 -2.87
C ARG A 67 2.95 -27.14 -2.69
N LEU A 68 3.67 -26.68 -1.67
CA LEU A 68 3.92 -25.25 -1.45
C LEU A 68 4.89 -24.69 -2.50
N THR A 69 5.90 -25.46 -2.92
CA THR A 69 6.80 -25.12 -4.02
C THR A 69 6.04 -24.99 -5.34
N GLU A 70 5.22 -25.98 -5.72
CA GLU A 70 4.37 -25.91 -6.93
C GLU A 70 3.49 -24.65 -6.96
N ARG A 71 2.90 -24.30 -5.81
CA ARG A 71 2.02 -23.12 -5.66
C ARG A 71 2.81 -21.80 -5.66
N LEU A 72 4.03 -21.79 -5.14
CA LEU A 72 4.92 -20.63 -5.24
C LEU A 72 5.37 -20.43 -6.69
N GLU A 73 5.78 -21.49 -7.38
CA GLU A 73 6.13 -21.43 -8.80
C GLU A 73 4.93 -21.00 -9.67
N GLU A 74 3.71 -21.45 -9.36
CA GLU A 74 2.50 -20.99 -10.06
C GLU A 74 2.31 -19.46 -9.89
N LYS A 75 2.50 -18.95 -8.67
CA LYS A 75 2.44 -17.51 -8.40
C LYS A 75 3.61 -16.73 -9.00
N GLU A 76 4.79 -17.33 -9.09
CA GLU A 76 5.93 -16.76 -9.81
C GLU A 76 5.67 -16.71 -11.32
N ARG A 77 5.05 -17.76 -11.89
CA ARG A 77 4.59 -17.78 -13.29
C ARG A 77 3.52 -16.72 -13.57
N GLU A 78 2.52 -16.55 -12.69
CA GLU A 78 1.53 -15.46 -12.78
C GLU A 78 2.18 -14.07 -12.69
N MET A 79 3.06 -13.86 -11.71
CA MET A 79 3.79 -12.61 -11.52
C MET A 79 4.66 -12.30 -12.76
N GLN A 80 5.35 -13.30 -13.30
CA GLN A 80 6.17 -13.14 -14.49
C GLN A 80 5.33 -12.88 -15.75
N GLN A 81 4.12 -13.45 -15.87
CA GLN A 81 3.18 -13.10 -16.94
C GLN A 81 2.76 -11.62 -16.84
N LEU A 82 2.41 -11.14 -15.65
CA LEU A 82 2.11 -9.72 -15.42
C LEU A 82 3.32 -8.82 -15.70
N LEU A 83 4.54 -9.21 -15.34
CA LEU A 83 5.78 -8.46 -15.61
C LEU A 83 6.19 -8.48 -17.10
N ASN A 84 5.89 -9.57 -17.82
CA ASN A 84 6.11 -9.67 -19.27
C ASN A 84 5.04 -8.95 -20.10
N GLN A 85 3.90 -8.57 -19.49
CA GLN A 85 2.84 -7.84 -20.17
C GLN A 85 3.31 -6.46 -20.67
N PRO A 86 2.86 -5.97 -21.84
CA PRO A 86 3.17 -4.61 -22.29
C PRO A 86 2.76 -3.54 -21.26
N GLN A 87 3.63 -2.54 -21.04
CA GLN A 87 3.39 -1.45 -20.07
C GLN A 87 2.01 -0.81 -20.24
N HIS A 88 1.65 -0.49 -21.48
CA HIS A 88 0.39 0.16 -21.84
C HIS A 88 -0.88 -0.69 -21.57
N GLU A 89 -0.76 -2.01 -21.35
CA GLU A 89 -1.89 -2.85 -20.93
C GLU A 89 -2.05 -2.81 -19.41
N ARG A 90 -0.95 -2.95 -18.66
CA ARG A 90 -0.94 -2.77 -17.19
C ARG A 90 -1.47 -1.39 -16.79
N GLU A 91 -1.08 -0.35 -17.53
CA GLU A 91 -1.57 1.01 -17.29
C GLU A 91 -3.09 1.13 -17.49
N LYS A 92 -3.66 0.50 -18.52
CA LYS A 92 -5.12 0.43 -18.72
C LYS A 92 -5.81 -0.28 -17.55
N GLU A 93 -5.27 -1.42 -17.10
CA GLU A 93 -5.82 -2.16 -15.96
C GLU A 93 -5.75 -1.35 -14.66
N VAL A 94 -4.61 -0.69 -14.38
CA VAL A 94 -4.46 0.21 -13.23
C VAL A 94 -5.45 1.38 -13.28
N VAL A 95 -5.73 1.94 -14.46
CA VAL A 95 -6.76 2.98 -14.64
C VAL A 95 -8.16 2.43 -14.37
N LEU A 96 -8.49 1.22 -14.84
CA LEU A 96 -9.78 0.56 -14.57
C LEU A 96 -9.96 0.24 -13.08
N LEU A 97 -8.92 -0.29 -12.42
CA LEU A 97 -8.93 -0.57 -10.98
C LEU A 97 -9.09 0.71 -10.17
N ARG A 98 -8.31 1.77 -10.46
CA ARG A 98 -8.46 3.09 -9.81
C ARG A 98 -9.86 3.67 -9.99
N ARG A 99 -10.44 3.54 -11.19
CA ARG A 99 -11.82 3.97 -11.46
C ARG A 99 -12.83 3.20 -10.62
N SER A 100 -12.71 1.87 -10.58
CA SER A 100 -13.59 0.98 -9.79
C SER A 100 -13.51 1.26 -8.29
N MET A 101 -12.29 1.45 -7.75
CA MET A 101 -12.10 1.86 -6.35
C MET A 101 -12.78 3.21 -6.06
N ALA A 102 -12.55 4.23 -6.91
CA ALA A 102 -13.15 5.55 -6.74
C ALA A 102 -14.69 5.54 -6.91
N GLU A 103 -15.24 4.63 -7.71
CA GLU A 103 -16.69 4.38 -7.80
C GLU A 103 -17.23 3.72 -6.52
N GLY A 104 -16.51 2.75 -5.96
CA GLY A 104 -16.83 2.14 -4.67
C GLY A 104 -16.75 3.11 -3.49
N GLU A 105 -15.74 3.97 -3.45
CA GLU A 105 -15.60 5.05 -2.46
C GLU A 105 -16.75 6.06 -2.55
N ARG A 106 -17.13 6.49 -3.77
CA ARG A 106 -18.29 7.36 -3.99
C ARG A 106 -19.60 6.71 -3.53
N ALA A 107 -19.80 5.42 -3.79
CA ALA A 107 -20.97 4.68 -3.33
C ALA A 107 -21.03 4.57 -1.79
N ARG A 108 -19.89 4.28 -1.14
CA ARG A 108 -19.77 4.26 0.33
C ARG A 108 -20.08 5.62 0.94
N ALA A 109 -19.45 6.69 0.44
CA ALA A 109 -19.68 8.05 0.93
C ALA A 109 -21.15 8.50 0.78
N ALA A 110 -21.80 8.16 -0.34
CA ALA A 110 -23.23 8.41 -0.52
C ALA A 110 -24.10 7.63 0.49
N SER A 111 -23.80 6.34 0.71
CA SER A 111 -24.46 5.53 1.73
C SER A 111 -24.30 6.12 3.13
N ASP A 112 -23.09 6.58 3.50
CA ASP A 112 -22.82 7.16 4.82
C ASP A 112 -23.55 8.49 5.04
N VAL A 113 -23.77 9.28 3.99
CA VAL A 113 -24.60 10.50 4.06
C VAL A 113 -26.08 10.13 4.26
N LEU A 114 -26.61 9.15 3.50
CA LEU A 114 -28.00 8.70 3.64
C LEU A 114 -28.28 8.09 5.02
N CYS A 115 -27.39 7.22 5.51
CA CYS A 115 -27.49 6.63 6.85
C CYS A 115 -27.51 7.70 7.95
N ARG A 116 -26.66 8.74 7.83
CA ARG A 116 -26.65 9.87 8.78
C ARG A 116 -27.92 10.73 8.67
N SER A 117 -28.44 11.00 7.48
CA SER A 117 -29.72 11.73 7.32
C SER A 117 -30.87 10.97 7.96
N LEU A 118 -31.02 9.69 7.64
CA LEU A 118 -32.09 8.84 8.17
C LEU A 118 -32.03 8.70 9.70
N ALA A 119 -30.82 8.60 10.27
CA ALA A 119 -30.63 8.62 11.72
C ALA A 119 -31.06 9.98 12.32
N ASN A 120 -30.66 11.10 11.72
CA ASN A 120 -31.03 12.44 12.17
C ASN A 120 -32.55 12.67 12.11
N GLU A 121 -33.20 12.29 11.02
CA GLU A 121 -34.66 12.33 10.86
C GLU A 121 -35.36 11.45 11.90
N THR A 122 -34.86 10.24 12.13
CA THR A 122 -35.38 9.34 13.19
C THR A 122 -35.25 9.98 14.57
N HIS A 123 -34.13 10.64 14.88
CA HIS A 123 -33.95 11.37 16.13
C HIS A 123 -34.86 12.60 16.23
N GLN A 124 -35.07 13.34 15.14
CA GLN A 124 -35.99 14.47 15.09
C GLN A 124 -37.44 14.03 15.32
N LEU A 125 -37.91 12.98 14.62
CA LEU A 125 -39.24 12.40 14.81
C LEU A 125 -39.44 11.92 16.24
N ARG A 126 -38.45 11.26 16.84
CA ARG A 126 -38.48 10.86 18.27
C ARG A 126 -38.60 12.07 19.20
N ARG A 127 -37.83 13.14 18.98
CA ARG A 127 -37.94 14.38 19.79
C ARG A 127 -39.33 15.02 19.66
N THR A 128 -39.85 15.13 18.44
CA THR A 128 -41.20 15.66 18.19
C THR A 128 -42.27 14.80 18.87
N LEU A 129 -42.19 13.47 18.75
CA LEU A 129 -43.12 12.55 19.40
C LEU A 129 -43.05 12.62 20.93
N THR A 130 -41.87 12.79 21.52
CA THR A 130 -41.71 13.02 22.96
C THR A 130 -42.32 14.36 23.39
N ALA A 131 -42.12 15.43 22.60
CA ALA A 131 -42.70 16.74 22.88
C ALA A 131 -44.24 16.72 22.77
N THR A 132 -44.81 16.06 21.75
CA THR A 132 -46.27 15.92 21.64
C THR A 132 -46.83 15.01 22.74
N ALA A 133 -46.14 13.94 23.12
CA ALA A 133 -46.53 13.12 24.27
C ALA A 133 -46.56 13.94 25.57
N HIS A 134 -45.57 14.81 25.83
CA HIS A 134 -45.58 15.71 26.98
C HIS A 134 -46.70 16.76 26.92
N MET A 135 -47.01 17.32 25.75
CA MET A 135 -48.18 18.21 25.59
C MET A 135 -49.48 17.47 25.88
N CYS A 136 -49.67 16.26 25.36
CA CYS A 136 -50.84 15.43 25.66
C CYS A 136 -50.94 15.05 27.14
N GLN A 137 -49.83 14.72 27.79
CA GLN A 137 -49.78 14.47 29.25
C GLN A 137 -50.16 15.72 30.06
N HIS A 138 -49.66 16.89 29.67
CA HIS A 138 -50.00 18.16 30.31
C HIS A 138 -51.48 18.50 30.13
N LEU A 139 -52.02 18.35 28.91
CA LEU A 139 -53.44 18.57 28.63
C LEU A 139 -54.33 17.59 29.40
N ALA A 140 -53.96 16.31 29.48
CA ALA A 140 -54.66 15.33 30.29
C ALA A 140 -54.68 15.74 31.78
N LYS A 141 -53.53 16.10 32.35
CA LYS A 141 -53.43 16.60 33.74
C LYS A 141 -54.28 17.85 33.98
N CYS A 142 -54.27 18.82 33.07
CA CYS A 142 -55.12 20.01 33.17
C CYS A 142 -56.61 19.68 33.06
N LEU A 143 -56.99 18.67 32.26
CA LEU A 143 -58.37 18.19 32.17
C LEU A 143 -58.80 17.44 33.44
N ASP A 144 -57.91 16.64 34.04
CA ASP A 144 -58.14 15.99 35.33
C ASP A 144 -58.28 17.01 36.46
N GLU A 145 -57.34 17.97 36.56
CA GLU A 145 -57.39 19.09 37.50
C GLU A 145 -58.65 19.93 37.31
N ARG A 146 -59.07 20.19 36.07
CA ARG A 146 -60.33 20.90 35.77
C ARG A 146 -61.57 20.07 36.11
N GLN A 147 -61.56 18.75 35.90
CA GLN A 147 -62.67 17.88 36.31
C GLN A 147 -62.78 17.80 37.84
N HIS A 148 -61.66 17.67 38.55
CA HIS A 148 -61.62 17.73 40.01
C HIS A 148 -62.07 19.09 40.53
N ALA A 149 -61.57 20.19 39.94
CA ALA A 149 -62.02 21.53 40.27
C ALA A 149 -63.52 21.69 39.99
N GLN A 150 -64.01 21.32 38.81
CA GLN A 150 -65.42 21.42 38.42
C GLN A 150 -66.34 20.58 39.32
N ARG A 151 -65.90 19.41 39.77
CA ARG A 151 -66.60 18.60 40.79
C ARG A 151 -66.63 19.27 42.19
N ASN A 152 -65.75 20.24 42.43
CA ASN A 152 -65.72 21.11 43.61
C ASN A 152 -66.30 22.53 43.33
N VAL A 153 -66.65 22.84 42.07
CA VAL A 153 -66.99 24.20 41.55
C VAL A 153 -68.37 24.23 40.88
N GLU A 154 -69.06 23.10 40.81
CA GLU A 154 -70.53 23.02 40.70
C GLU A 154 -71.23 23.77 41.88
N GLU A 155 -70.46 24.20 42.89
CA GLU A 155 -70.85 25.14 43.96
C GLU A 155 -70.55 26.65 43.70
N LYS A 156 -69.82 27.06 42.63
CA LYS A 156 -69.55 28.51 42.33
C LYS A 156 -69.04 28.81 40.91
N SER A 157 -69.85 29.48 40.09
CA SER A 157 -69.56 29.87 38.69
C SER A 157 -68.50 31.00 38.53
N PRO A 158 -67.79 31.12 37.38
CA PRO A 158 -66.70 32.10 37.14
C PRO A 158 -67.02 33.22 36.13
N ASP A 159 -66.12 34.21 36.02
CA ASP A 159 -65.99 35.19 34.91
C ASP A 159 -64.48 35.53 34.73
N GLN A 160 -63.84 35.30 33.57
CA GLN A 160 -63.73 36.16 32.37
C GLN A 160 -62.92 37.47 32.52
N SER A 161 -61.78 37.53 31.83
CA SER A 161 -61.32 38.70 31.04
C SER A 161 -60.06 38.36 30.25
N GLU A 162 -60.05 38.61 28.94
CA GLU A 162 -58.91 38.36 28.06
C GLU A 162 -58.59 39.53 27.13
N HIS A 163 -57.30 39.65 26.80
CA HIS A 163 -56.74 40.23 25.57
C HIS A 163 -56.70 41.77 25.40
N THR A 164 -55.54 42.33 25.77
CA THR A 164 -54.97 43.52 25.09
C THR A 164 -53.45 43.44 24.84
N GLY A 165 -52.74 42.46 25.44
CA GLY A 165 -51.28 42.34 25.36
C GLY A 165 -50.69 41.66 24.10
N GLY A 166 -51.53 41.12 23.20
CA GLY A 166 -51.04 40.34 22.05
C GLY A 166 -50.40 41.18 20.94
N HIS A 167 -50.96 42.36 20.63
CA HIS A 167 -50.56 43.15 19.46
C HIS A 167 -49.14 43.73 19.56
N THR A 168 -48.72 44.19 20.75
CA THR A 168 -47.34 44.67 20.99
C THR A 168 -46.31 43.54 20.89
N SER A 169 -46.65 42.34 21.35
CA SER A 169 -45.81 41.15 21.21
C SER A 169 -45.58 40.80 19.73
N VAL A 170 -46.65 40.77 18.93
CA VAL A 170 -46.57 40.46 17.48
C VAL A 170 -45.70 41.47 16.73
N GLN A 171 -45.86 42.77 16.99
CA GLN A 171 -45.05 43.80 16.35
C GLN A 171 -43.55 43.62 16.63
N SER A 172 -43.18 43.30 17.88
CA SER A 172 -41.77 43.06 18.26
C SER A 172 -41.15 41.82 17.59
N VAL A 173 -41.97 40.84 17.19
CA VAL A 173 -41.53 39.65 16.46
C VAL A 173 -41.29 39.99 14.98
N ILE A 174 -42.14 40.82 14.38
CA ILE A 174 -41.99 41.27 12.99
C ILE A 174 -40.67 42.04 12.80
N GLU A 175 -40.35 42.97 13.72
CA GLU A 175 -39.10 43.75 13.66
C GLU A 175 -37.84 42.86 13.79
N LYS A 176 -37.86 41.87 14.68
CA LYS A 176 -36.76 40.88 14.79
C LYS A 176 -36.60 40.07 13.52
N LEU A 177 -37.69 39.56 12.95
CA LEU A 177 -37.66 38.81 11.69
C LEU A 177 -37.17 39.65 10.51
N GLN A 178 -37.44 40.96 10.50
CA GLN A 178 -36.91 41.88 9.48
C GLN A 178 -35.39 42.04 9.58
N GLU A 179 -34.84 42.21 10.78
CA GLU A 179 -33.38 42.31 10.97
C GLU A 179 -32.67 40.98 10.72
N GLU A 180 -33.25 39.85 11.15
CA GLU A 180 -32.77 38.51 10.79
C GLU A 180 -32.77 38.29 9.28
N ASN A 181 -33.82 38.75 8.56
CA ASN A 181 -33.88 38.68 7.10
C ASN A 181 -32.81 39.57 6.44
N ARG A 182 -32.50 40.74 7.03
CA ARG A 182 -31.41 41.63 6.57
C ARG A 182 -30.04 40.97 6.74
N LEU A 183 -29.78 40.37 7.90
CA LEU A 183 -28.55 39.65 8.18
C LEU A 183 -28.40 38.38 7.30
N LEU A 184 -29.49 37.65 7.06
CA LEU A 184 -29.49 36.50 6.15
C LEU A 184 -29.15 36.91 4.71
N LYS A 185 -29.69 38.03 4.22
CA LYS A 185 -29.31 38.59 2.90
C LYS A 185 -27.82 38.91 2.82
N GLN A 186 -27.25 39.55 3.83
CA GLN A 186 -25.80 39.81 3.90
C GLN A 186 -24.96 38.53 3.90
N LYS A 187 -25.37 37.50 4.66
CA LYS A 187 -24.72 36.19 4.66
C LYS A 187 -24.78 35.50 3.29
N VAL A 188 -25.92 35.59 2.59
CA VAL A 188 -26.05 35.07 1.22
C VAL A 188 -25.10 35.79 0.26
N THR A 189 -25.00 37.12 0.31
CA THR A 189 -24.04 37.88 -0.52
C THR A 189 -22.59 37.44 -0.24
N HIS A 190 -22.23 37.21 1.02
CA HIS A 190 -20.89 36.75 1.41
C HIS A 190 -20.60 35.32 0.92
N ILE A 191 -21.58 34.42 1.00
CA ILE A 191 -21.48 33.05 0.46
C ILE A 191 -21.34 33.07 -1.07
N LEU A 192 -22.00 33.99 -1.76
CA LEU A 192 -21.84 34.16 -3.21
C LEU A 192 -20.43 34.64 -3.58
N ALA A 193 -19.87 35.60 -2.85
CA ALA A 193 -18.48 36.02 -3.06
C ALA A 193 -17.50 34.84 -2.90
N TYR A 194 -17.57 34.07 -1.80
CA TYR A 194 -16.74 32.88 -1.62
C TYR A 194 -16.97 31.79 -2.65
N LYS A 195 -18.20 31.64 -3.16
CA LYS A 195 -18.48 30.73 -4.27
C LYS A 195 -17.72 31.18 -5.51
N ASP A 196 -17.74 32.46 -5.85
CA ASP A 196 -17.06 33.00 -7.03
C ASP A 196 -15.52 32.93 -6.88
N ASP A 197 -15.00 33.19 -5.68
CA ASP A 197 -13.57 32.97 -5.33
C ASP A 197 -13.18 31.49 -5.52
N PHE A 198 -13.98 30.55 -4.99
CA PHE A 198 -13.73 29.12 -5.13
C PHE A 198 -13.80 28.66 -6.60
N MET A 199 -14.71 29.23 -7.39
CA MET A 199 -14.82 28.92 -8.82
C MET A 199 -13.65 29.50 -9.63
N SER A 200 -13.10 30.67 -9.26
CA SER A 200 -11.92 31.23 -9.91
C SER A 200 -10.65 30.43 -9.59
N GLU A 201 -10.40 30.13 -8.30
CA GLU A 201 -9.30 29.25 -7.86
C GLU A 201 -9.37 27.86 -8.55
N ARG A 202 -10.57 27.29 -8.67
CA ARG A 202 -10.77 26.05 -9.43
C ARG A 202 -10.37 26.20 -10.90
N ALA A 203 -10.77 27.29 -11.55
CA ALA A 203 -10.45 27.53 -12.95
C ALA A 203 -8.94 27.78 -13.16
N ASP A 204 -8.24 28.39 -12.20
CA ASP A 204 -6.77 28.49 -12.21
C ASP A 204 -6.08 27.14 -12.01
N ARG A 205 -6.60 26.30 -11.11
CA ARG A 205 -6.12 24.92 -10.96
C ARG A 205 -6.30 24.10 -12.24
N GLU A 206 -7.43 24.24 -12.93
CA GLU A 206 -7.69 23.57 -14.21
C GLU A 206 -6.73 24.08 -15.31
N ARG A 207 -6.48 25.40 -15.38
CA ARG A 207 -5.43 25.99 -16.26
C ARG A 207 -4.03 25.43 -15.95
N ALA A 208 -3.66 25.35 -14.68
CA ALA A 208 -2.38 24.81 -14.24
C ALA A 208 -2.23 23.32 -14.60
N GLN A 209 -3.30 22.52 -14.46
CA GLN A 209 -3.32 21.12 -14.88
C GLN A 209 -3.13 20.96 -16.39
N SER A 210 -3.82 21.74 -17.23
CA SER A 210 -3.58 21.74 -18.68
C SER A 210 -2.13 22.09 -19.02
N ARG A 211 -1.54 23.07 -18.30
CA ARG A 211 -0.13 23.44 -18.51
C ARG A 211 0.86 22.36 -18.06
N ILE A 212 0.56 21.61 -17.00
CA ILE A 212 1.36 20.45 -16.59
C ILE A 212 1.32 19.39 -17.70
N GLN A 213 0.13 19.03 -18.20
CA GLN A 213 -0.02 18.07 -19.27
C GLN A 213 0.73 18.49 -20.55
N GLU A 214 0.63 19.75 -20.97
CA GLU A 214 1.43 20.29 -22.08
C GLU A 214 2.95 20.14 -21.86
N LEU A 215 3.42 20.27 -20.62
CA LEU A 215 4.84 20.14 -20.27
C LEU A 215 5.27 18.68 -20.24
N GLU A 216 4.41 17.77 -19.77
CA GLU A 216 4.62 16.32 -19.85
C GLU A 216 4.71 15.83 -21.31
N GLU A 217 3.83 16.34 -22.19
CA GLU A 217 3.88 16.09 -23.64
C GLU A 217 5.17 16.63 -24.28
N LYS A 218 5.63 17.82 -23.87
CA LYS A 218 6.92 18.38 -24.34
C LYS A 218 8.12 17.60 -23.82
N VAL A 219 8.12 17.18 -22.54
CA VAL A 219 9.19 16.38 -21.94
C VAL A 219 9.26 15.01 -22.61
N THR A 220 8.13 14.33 -22.81
CA THR A 220 8.09 13.05 -23.52
C THR A 220 8.54 13.21 -24.98
N SER A 221 8.12 14.25 -25.70
CA SER A 221 8.61 14.55 -27.06
C SER A 221 10.13 14.79 -27.11
N LEU A 222 10.68 15.53 -26.14
CA LEU A 222 12.12 15.76 -26.03
C LEU A 222 12.89 14.48 -25.67
N LEU A 223 12.37 13.65 -24.75
CA LEU A 223 12.96 12.35 -24.40
C LEU A 223 13.01 11.41 -25.62
N HIS A 224 11.92 11.33 -26.40
CA HIS A 224 11.92 10.60 -27.66
C HIS A 224 12.96 11.17 -28.63
N GLN A 225 13.03 12.50 -28.81
CA GLN A 225 14.02 13.11 -29.70
C GLN A 225 15.47 12.80 -29.27
N VAL A 226 15.75 12.78 -27.96
CA VAL A 226 17.06 12.42 -27.42
C VAL A 226 17.37 10.94 -27.65
N SER A 227 16.41 10.03 -27.42
CA SER A 227 16.56 8.59 -27.76
C SER A 227 16.86 8.40 -29.24
N TRP A 228 16.03 8.95 -30.13
CA TRP A 228 16.24 8.88 -31.59
C TRP A 228 17.61 9.39 -32.03
N ARG A 229 18.18 10.40 -31.36
CA ARG A 229 19.55 10.90 -31.63
C ARG A 229 20.66 10.05 -31.02
N GLN A 230 20.39 9.26 -29.98
CA GLN A 230 21.32 8.29 -29.42
C GLN A 230 21.32 6.99 -30.24
N ASP A 231 20.15 6.46 -30.57
CA ASP A 231 19.97 5.24 -31.38
C ASP A 231 20.49 5.41 -32.82
N SER A 232 20.40 6.64 -33.37
CA SER A 232 21.03 6.98 -34.67
C SER A 232 22.56 7.11 -34.59
N ARG A 233 23.19 6.86 -33.44
CA ARG A 233 24.62 7.07 -33.19
C ARG A 233 25.31 5.83 -32.61
N GLU A 234 25.05 4.67 -33.19
CA GLU A 234 25.82 3.44 -32.98
C GLU A 234 26.75 3.08 -34.18
N PRO A 235 27.74 2.19 -33.99
CA PRO A 235 29.12 2.62 -34.22
C PRO A 235 29.72 2.11 -35.54
N ASP A 236 29.73 2.96 -36.58
CA ASP A 236 30.34 2.55 -37.84
C ASP A 236 31.89 2.54 -37.81
N ALA A 237 32.40 1.31 -37.92
CA ALA A 237 33.69 0.90 -38.44
C ALA A 237 34.96 1.70 -38.07
N ARG A 238 35.78 1.02 -37.23
CA ARG A 238 37.24 1.00 -37.44
C ARG A 238 37.55 0.64 -38.90
N ARG A 239 37.90 1.62 -39.75
CA ARG A 239 38.45 1.34 -41.10
C ARG A 239 39.83 1.96 -41.26
N ILE A 240 40.85 1.10 -41.17
CA ILE A 240 42.25 1.43 -41.43
C ILE A 240 42.44 1.61 -42.94
N HIS A 241 42.74 2.83 -43.37
CA HIS A 241 43.51 3.12 -44.59
C HIS A 241 44.45 4.29 -44.22
N ALA A 242 45.77 4.11 -44.06
CA ALA A 242 46.76 3.61 -45.01
C ALA A 242 46.88 4.46 -46.30
N GLY A 243 47.73 5.50 -46.23
CA GLY A 243 48.56 5.89 -47.38
C GLY A 243 48.24 7.17 -48.15
N SER A 244 49.30 7.92 -48.44
CA SER A 244 49.51 8.82 -49.58
C SER A 244 48.69 10.13 -49.74
N LYS A 245 49.35 11.22 -49.34
CA LYS A 245 49.94 12.28 -50.20
C LYS A 245 49.12 12.89 -51.38
N THR A 246 49.40 14.19 -51.56
CA THR A 246 49.47 14.99 -52.82
C THR A 246 48.27 15.84 -53.26
N ALA A 247 48.34 17.12 -52.87
CA ALA A 247 48.10 18.36 -53.64
C ALA A 247 47.32 18.37 -54.98
N LYS A 248 46.43 19.37 -55.12
CA LYS A 248 46.51 20.57 -56.02
C LYS A 248 45.33 21.51 -55.68
N TYR A 249 45.47 22.83 -55.46
CA TYR A 249 45.96 23.97 -56.26
C TYR A 249 44.91 24.60 -57.20
N LEU A 250 44.37 25.75 -56.74
CA LEU A 250 43.79 26.94 -57.42
C LEU A 250 42.73 26.83 -58.55
N ALA A 251 41.64 27.60 -58.39
CA ALA A 251 41.19 28.75 -59.21
C ALA A 251 39.78 29.18 -58.69
N THR A 252 39.52 30.39 -58.17
CA THR A 252 39.57 31.75 -58.76
C THR A 252 38.54 31.99 -59.86
N ASP A 253 37.42 32.65 -59.52
CA ASP A 253 37.03 33.92 -60.15
C ASP A 253 35.86 34.65 -59.42
N ALA A 254 35.77 35.97 -59.62
CA ALA A 254 34.74 36.89 -59.09
C ALA A 254 33.63 37.14 -60.15
N LEU A 255 32.53 37.90 -59.97
CA LEU A 255 32.25 39.07 -59.12
C LEU A 255 30.70 39.31 -58.99
N GLU A 256 30.26 39.86 -57.85
CA GLU A 256 29.05 40.71 -57.58
C GLU A 256 27.63 40.42 -58.15
N LEU A 257 26.62 40.41 -57.25
CA LEU A 257 25.52 41.41 -57.23
C LEU A 257 24.61 41.36 -55.96
N MET A 258 24.70 42.42 -55.12
CA MET A 258 23.70 43.06 -54.24
C MET A 258 22.63 42.30 -53.39
N GLY A 259 22.93 42.13 -52.09
CA GLY A 259 22.12 42.59 -50.91
C GLY A 259 20.80 41.90 -50.49
N PRO A 260 20.19 42.28 -49.33
CA PRO A 260 20.76 42.96 -48.14
C PRO A 260 20.32 42.38 -46.75
N GLY A 261 21.04 42.77 -45.68
CA GLY A 261 20.65 42.61 -44.26
C GLY A 261 21.26 41.40 -43.53
N GLY A 262 21.68 41.47 -42.26
CA GLY A 262 21.73 42.55 -41.27
C GLY A 262 22.85 42.29 -40.24
N TRP A 263 23.20 43.28 -39.40
CA TRP A 263 24.51 43.35 -38.73
C TRP A 263 24.68 42.58 -37.40
N ARG A 264 25.97 42.29 -37.12
CA ARG A 264 26.58 41.83 -35.84
C ARG A 264 26.45 42.89 -34.73
N PRO A 265 26.71 42.61 -33.43
CA PRO A 265 28.10 42.50 -32.93
C PRO A 265 28.33 41.49 -31.78
N GLY A 266 29.59 41.33 -31.38
CA GLY A 266 30.00 40.73 -30.10
C GLY A 266 31.47 41.06 -29.79
N THR A 267 31.82 41.32 -28.52
CA THR A 267 33.20 41.62 -28.07
C THR A 267 33.39 41.58 -26.55
N GLY A 268 34.37 40.79 -26.06
CA GLY A 268 35.07 40.91 -24.75
C GLY A 268 34.24 40.76 -23.45
N SER A 269 34.76 40.59 -22.23
CA SER A 269 36.09 40.35 -21.64
C SER A 269 35.87 40.05 -20.13
N GLN A 270 36.74 39.45 -19.29
CA GLN A 270 38.12 38.95 -19.39
C GLN A 270 38.34 37.82 -18.34
N GLN A 271 39.60 37.45 -18.00
CA GLN A 271 39.98 36.45 -16.99
C GLN A 271 40.74 37.09 -15.81
N LEU A 272 40.48 36.68 -14.56
CA LEU A 272 41.27 37.01 -13.36
C LEU A 272 41.02 35.97 -12.23
N GLU A 273 42.09 35.54 -11.56
CA GLU A 273 42.14 34.45 -10.55
C GLU A 273 42.17 35.01 -9.09
N PRO A 274 42.03 34.16 -8.03
CA PRO A 274 41.38 34.53 -6.76
C PRO A 274 42.32 34.81 -5.58
N PRO A 275 41.76 34.99 -4.36
CA PRO A 275 42.40 34.48 -3.14
C PRO A 275 41.48 33.71 -2.17
N ALA A 276 42.01 32.56 -1.73
CA ALA A 276 42.01 31.98 -0.38
C ALA A 276 40.73 31.83 0.50
N GLU A 277 40.43 30.55 0.76
CA GLU A 277 40.10 29.95 2.07
C GLU A 277 38.89 30.44 2.91
N GLY A 278 37.79 29.69 2.78
CA GLY A 278 36.81 29.44 3.84
C GLY A 278 36.41 27.97 3.79
N GLY A 279 36.77 27.19 4.80
CA GLY A 279 36.79 25.72 4.70
C GLY A 279 35.41 25.06 4.49
N HIS A 280 35.32 24.21 3.47
CA HIS A 280 34.20 23.28 3.29
C HIS A 280 34.47 21.96 4.06
N PRO A 281 33.72 21.62 5.12
CA PRO A 281 33.26 20.26 5.27
C PRO A 281 32.18 20.06 4.20
N GLY A 282 32.32 19.17 3.24
CA GLY A 282 32.88 17.84 3.38
C GLY A 282 31.74 16.90 2.98
N THR A 283 31.91 16.19 1.87
CA THR A 283 30.88 15.37 1.23
C THR A 283 30.53 14.15 2.07
N ALA A 284 29.72 14.36 3.12
CA ALA A 284 28.98 13.31 3.79
C ALA A 284 27.67 13.08 3.02
N GLN A 285 27.70 12.07 2.13
CA GLN A 285 26.59 11.17 1.83
C GLN A 285 25.19 11.72 2.18
N ARG A 286 24.66 12.63 1.36
CA ARG A 286 23.31 13.18 1.54
C ARG A 286 22.30 12.03 1.37
N GLY A 287 21.69 11.62 2.47
CA GLY A 287 20.78 10.48 2.49
C GLY A 287 19.54 10.78 1.66
N GLN A 288 19.00 9.76 0.99
CA GLN A 288 17.63 9.83 0.48
C GLN A 288 16.69 9.59 1.67
N GLY A 289 16.61 10.55 2.58
CA GLY A 289 15.90 10.40 3.86
C GLY A 289 16.33 11.38 4.96
N ASP A 290 16.46 12.67 4.62
CA ASP A 290 16.75 13.74 5.57
C ASP A 290 15.58 14.76 5.60
N LEU A 291 14.79 14.71 6.68
CA LEU A 291 13.73 15.67 6.99
C LEU A 291 14.35 17.03 7.39
N GLN A 292 13.73 18.15 7.01
CA GLN A 292 14.26 19.49 7.28
C GLN A 292 13.24 20.37 8.01
N CYS A 293 13.72 21.14 8.99
CA CYS A 293 12.93 22.19 9.62
C CYS A 293 12.67 23.33 8.61
N PRO A 294 11.42 23.71 8.31
CA PRO A 294 11.12 24.74 7.31
C PRO A 294 11.51 26.17 7.74
N HIS A 295 11.87 26.39 9.01
CA HIS A 295 12.19 27.72 9.56
C HIS A 295 13.69 28.01 9.64
N CYS A 296 14.51 27.04 10.03
CA CYS A 296 15.97 27.19 10.15
C CYS A 296 16.79 26.33 9.17
N LEU A 297 16.13 25.47 8.39
CA LEU A 297 16.74 24.51 7.45
C LEU A 297 17.69 23.49 8.09
N GLN A 298 17.59 23.28 9.41
CA GLN A 298 18.30 22.21 10.11
C GLN A 298 17.80 20.84 9.63
N CYS A 299 18.73 19.96 9.26
CA CYS A 299 18.46 18.59 8.82
C CYS A 299 18.35 17.63 10.02
N PHE A 300 17.44 16.67 9.90
CA PHE A 300 17.18 15.56 10.79
C PHE A 300 17.07 14.30 9.91
N GLY A 301 17.60 13.16 10.33
CA GLY A 301 17.38 11.90 9.60
C GLY A 301 15.92 11.45 9.70
N ASP A 302 15.46 10.60 8.78
CA ASP A 302 14.08 10.06 8.77
C ASP A 302 13.66 9.41 10.10
N GLU A 303 14.60 8.80 10.84
CA GLU A 303 14.33 8.19 12.16
C GLU A 303 14.13 9.22 13.29
N GLN A 304 14.44 10.50 13.07
CA GLN A 304 14.37 11.60 14.06
C GLN A 304 13.11 12.48 13.93
N GLY A 305 12.03 11.96 13.31
CA GLY A 305 10.80 12.71 13.07
C GLY A 305 10.17 13.34 14.32
N GLU A 306 10.23 12.69 15.48
CA GLU A 306 9.72 13.27 16.75
C GLU A 306 10.59 14.43 17.27
N GLU A 307 11.89 14.40 17.01
CA GLU A 307 12.83 15.46 17.38
C GLU A 307 12.65 16.67 16.47
N LEU A 308 12.44 16.46 15.16
CA LEU A 308 12.05 17.51 14.23
C LEU A 308 10.75 18.19 14.66
N LEU A 309 9.71 17.44 15.03
CA LEU A 309 8.42 18.04 15.45
C LEU A 309 8.56 18.89 16.72
N ARG A 310 9.38 18.44 17.68
CA ARG A 310 9.69 19.21 18.90
C ARG A 310 10.49 20.47 18.57
N HIS A 311 11.52 20.33 17.73
CA HIS A 311 12.32 21.44 17.25
C HIS A 311 11.49 22.47 16.47
N VAL A 312 10.55 22.06 15.62
CA VAL A 312 9.66 22.99 14.90
C VAL A 312 8.77 23.76 15.88
N ALA A 313 8.29 23.13 16.96
CA ALA A 313 7.50 23.82 17.98
C ALA A 313 8.30 24.88 18.79
N GLU A 314 9.62 24.69 18.90
CA GLU A 314 10.55 25.63 19.54
C GLU A 314 11.07 26.70 18.56
N CYS A 315 11.35 26.35 17.31
CA CYS A 315 11.86 27.22 16.25
C CYS A 315 10.82 28.20 15.68
N CYS A 316 9.53 28.01 16.01
CA CYS A 316 8.43 28.91 15.63
C CYS A 316 8.13 30.02 16.67
N GLN A 317 8.92 30.13 17.74
CA GLN A 317 8.74 31.12 18.82
C GLN A 317 9.75 32.27 18.69
#